data_AF-A0A1H9QD82-F1
#
_entry.id   AF-A0A1H9QD82-F1
#
_cell.length_a   1.000
_cell.length_b   1.000
_cell.length_c   1.000
_cell.angle_alpha   90.00
_cell.angle_beta   90.00
_cell.angle_gamma   90.00
#
_symmetry.space_group_name_H-M   'P 1'
#
loop_
_entity.id
_entity.type
_entity.pdbx_description
1 polymer ?
#
loop_
_entity_poly.entity_id
_entity_poly.type
_entity_poly.pdbx_seq_one_letter_code
_entity_poly.pdbx_strand_id
1 'polypeptide(L)'
;MTDRSGADDLPADDTPSIAPDALAERLRSGDELSVLDVRDRDEFDRWHLTGDEVDAVQIPHTKFIQAQATGGVTDLVADLEEPILAVCGRGEASAHAVGLLQEAGVEAYNLAGGMDAWAELYTVRELEVDAPATVLQYDRPSSGCLAYAIHSGGEAAVIDPLRAFADRYAADTADAAELKYAIDTHVHADHVSGVRTLADRTAATAVVPAGATDRGLAFDATTLEGGDELRVGDATLSVLATPGHTTESISLRLEGGDSNTLYTGDTLFLEGVGRPDLERGDEGAADAARRLYESIQDRILAQSDETMIAPGHYSDGAKPRADGTYATTLATLRTRLDALSMDEAEFVAHATSDLPPRPANHDRIVAANLGLEAVDEETAFELELGPNNCAVAD
;
A
#
# COMPACT_ATOMS: atom_id res chain seq x y z
N MET A 1 -49.91 21.35 -23.90
CA MET A 1 -48.74 22.12 -23.43
C MET A 1 -47.84 21.10 -22.79
N THR A 2 -46.69 20.90 -23.41
CA THR A 2 -45.73 19.80 -23.20
C THR A 2 -45.14 19.81 -21.80
N ASP A 3 -45.25 18.68 -21.10
CA ASP A 3 -44.41 18.38 -19.94
C ASP A 3 -43.18 17.60 -20.42
N ARG A 4 -42.00 18.04 -19.96
CA ARG A 4 -40.68 17.52 -20.28
C ARG A 4 -40.18 16.82 -19.01
N SER A 5 -40.07 15.50 -19.05
CA SER A 5 -39.14 14.75 -18.20
C SER A 5 -38.92 13.36 -18.79
N GLY A 6 -38.12 13.29 -19.86
CA GLY A 6 -37.42 12.07 -20.20
C GLY A 6 -36.17 12.05 -19.34
N ALA A 7 -36.24 11.35 -18.20
CA ALA A 7 -35.04 10.80 -17.61
C ALA A 7 -34.67 9.61 -18.51
N ASP A 8 -33.49 9.67 -19.12
CA ASP A 8 -32.85 8.52 -19.75
C ASP A 8 -32.63 7.47 -18.66
N ASP A 9 -33.50 6.47 -18.59
CA ASP A 9 -33.19 5.18 -17.97
C ASP A 9 -32.18 4.49 -18.90
N LEU A 10 -30.89 4.68 -18.61
CA LEU A 10 -29.86 3.76 -19.12
C LEU A 10 -30.08 2.40 -18.43
N PRO A 11 -30.11 1.28 -19.19
CA PRO A 11 -30.29 -0.03 -18.59
C PRO A 11 -29.15 -0.33 -17.61
N ALA A 12 -29.49 -0.85 -16.43
CA ALA A 12 -28.50 -1.46 -15.55
C ALA A 12 -27.79 -2.58 -16.33
N ASP A 13 -26.47 -2.53 -16.37
CA ASP A 13 -25.63 -3.46 -17.12
C ASP A 13 -25.70 -4.85 -16.47
N ASP A 14 -26.36 -5.82 -17.12
CA ASP A 14 -26.51 -7.21 -16.67
C ASP A 14 -25.19 -8.03 -16.78
N THR A 15 -24.08 -7.37 -17.11
CA THR A 15 -22.76 -8.00 -17.27
C THR A 15 -22.25 -8.58 -15.94
N PRO A 16 -21.97 -9.90 -15.86
CA PRO A 16 -21.38 -10.52 -14.68
C PRO A 16 -20.11 -9.79 -14.24
N SER A 17 -20.09 -9.36 -12.98
CA SER A 17 -19.03 -8.52 -12.44
C SER A 17 -18.60 -8.99 -11.05
N ILE A 18 -17.31 -8.81 -10.73
CA ILE A 18 -16.75 -8.96 -9.39
C ILE A 18 -16.55 -7.57 -8.76
N ALA A 19 -16.85 -7.43 -7.47
CA ALA A 19 -16.55 -6.21 -6.73
C ALA A 19 -15.06 -6.18 -6.30
N PRO A 20 -14.43 -4.99 -6.15
CA PRO A 20 -13.03 -4.90 -5.77
C PRO A 20 -12.66 -5.62 -4.48
N ASP A 21 -13.53 -5.60 -3.46
CA ASP A 21 -13.31 -6.29 -2.18
C ASP A 21 -13.30 -7.82 -2.35
N ALA A 22 -14.19 -8.36 -3.18
CA ALA A 22 -14.21 -9.77 -3.54
C ALA A 22 -12.99 -10.18 -4.37
N LEU A 23 -12.50 -9.30 -5.26
CA LEU A 23 -11.25 -9.51 -5.99
C LEU A 23 -10.05 -9.55 -5.02
N ALA A 24 -9.99 -8.62 -4.07
CA ALA A 24 -8.91 -8.60 -3.08
C ALA A 24 -8.89 -9.89 -2.24
N GLU A 25 -10.05 -10.41 -1.84
CA GLU A 25 -10.12 -11.69 -1.12
C GLU A 25 -9.65 -12.87 -1.97
N ARG A 26 -10.02 -12.90 -3.26
CA ARG A 26 -9.56 -13.94 -4.19
C ARG A 26 -8.05 -13.91 -4.41
N LEU A 27 -7.45 -12.73 -4.56
CA LEU A 27 -6.00 -12.60 -4.67
C LEU A 27 -5.31 -13.07 -3.39
N ARG A 28 -5.85 -12.72 -2.21
CA ARG A 28 -5.31 -13.18 -0.92
C ARG A 28 -5.39 -14.70 -0.71
N SER A 29 -6.36 -15.39 -1.33
CA SER A 29 -6.44 -16.85 -1.22
C SER A 29 -5.44 -17.60 -2.11
N GLY A 30 -4.75 -16.90 -3.01
CA GLY A 30 -3.82 -17.50 -3.97
C GLY A 30 -4.55 -18.25 -5.10
N ASP A 31 -5.74 -17.79 -5.48
CA ASP A 31 -6.48 -18.36 -6.60
C ASP A 31 -5.89 -17.85 -7.93
N GLU A 32 -5.56 -18.76 -8.85
CA GLU A 32 -5.11 -18.40 -10.20
C GLU A 32 -6.15 -17.48 -10.90
N LEU A 33 -5.65 -16.44 -11.55
CA LEU A 33 -6.46 -15.39 -12.15
C LEU A 33 -5.91 -14.94 -13.50
N SER A 34 -6.63 -15.30 -14.56
CA SER A 34 -6.43 -14.72 -15.90
C SER A 34 -7.04 -13.33 -15.97
N VAL A 35 -6.22 -12.33 -16.30
CA VAL A 35 -6.64 -10.93 -16.44
C VAL A 35 -6.49 -10.48 -17.89
N LEU A 36 -7.59 -10.01 -18.46
CA LEU A 36 -7.62 -9.31 -19.74
C LEU A 36 -7.72 -7.80 -19.49
N ASP A 37 -6.64 -7.07 -19.70
CA ASP A 37 -6.65 -5.61 -19.64
C ASP A 37 -6.96 -5.01 -21.01
N VAL A 38 -8.09 -4.32 -21.12
CA VAL A 38 -8.54 -3.71 -22.38
C VAL A 38 -8.18 -2.23 -22.53
N ARG A 39 -7.42 -1.66 -21.58
CA ARG A 39 -6.85 -0.31 -21.68
C ARG A 39 -5.79 -0.25 -22.78
N ASP A 40 -5.32 0.94 -23.12
CA ASP A 40 -4.20 1.09 -24.05
C ASP A 40 -2.87 0.67 -23.40
N ARG A 41 -1.88 0.34 -24.23
CA ARG A 41 -0.59 -0.20 -23.78
C ARG A 41 0.10 0.71 -22.77
N ASP A 42 0.06 2.02 -22.99
CA ASP A 42 0.68 3.00 -22.09
C ASP A 42 0.02 3.02 -20.70
N GLU A 43 -1.28 2.72 -20.60
CA GLU A 43 -1.99 2.63 -19.31
C GLU A 43 -1.60 1.35 -18.56
N PHE A 44 -1.54 0.22 -19.27
CA PHE A 44 -1.12 -1.07 -18.71
C PHE A 44 0.34 -1.08 -18.27
N ASP A 45 1.23 -0.55 -19.11
CA ASP A 45 2.66 -0.48 -18.81
C ASP A 45 2.95 0.49 -17.64
N ARG A 46 2.09 1.50 -17.42
CA ARG A 46 2.16 2.34 -16.22
C ARG A 46 1.82 1.54 -14.97
N TRP A 47 0.72 0.79 -14.99
CA TRP A 47 0.35 -0.13 -13.93
C TRP A 47 -0.77 -1.08 -14.37
N HIS A 48 -0.83 -2.26 -13.79
CA HIS A 48 -1.88 -3.27 -14.00
C HIS A 48 -2.01 -4.16 -12.76
N LEU A 49 -2.98 -5.06 -12.74
CA LEU A 49 -3.06 -6.10 -11.71
C LEU A 49 -1.85 -7.02 -11.84
N THR A 50 -1.10 -7.17 -10.75
CA THR A 50 0.07 -8.05 -10.63
C THR A 50 -0.14 -9.02 -9.47
N GLY A 51 0.65 -10.09 -9.44
CA GLY A 51 0.59 -11.15 -8.44
C GLY A 51 1.27 -12.41 -8.97
N ASP A 52 1.81 -13.25 -8.08
CA ASP A 52 2.40 -14.54 -8.47
C ASP A 52 1.37 -15.45 -9.19
N GLU A 53 0.10 -15.35 -8.79
CA GLU A 53 -1.03 -16.11 -9.35
C GLU A 53 -1.81 -15.36 -10.44
N VAL A 54 -1.33 -14.18 -10.86
CA VAL A 54 -2.02 -13.33 -11.86
C VAL A 54 -1.35 -13.44 -13.22
N ASP A 55 -2.08 -13.98 -14.21
CA ASP A 55 -1.66 -13.96 -15.62
C ASP A 55 -2.37 -12.83 -16.37
N ALA A 56 -1.71 -11.69 -16.52
CA ALA A 56 -2.27 -10.50 -17.13
C ALA A 56 -1.83 -10.29 -18.58
N VAL A 57 -2.79 -10.19 -19.50
CA VAL A 57 -2.57 -9.89 -20.92
C VAL A 57 -3.29 -8.61 -21.31
N GLN A 58 -2.57 -7.71 -21.99
CA GLN A 58 -3.12 -6.46 -22.52
C GLN A 58 -3.58 -6.63 -23.97
N ILE A 59 -4.87 -6.36 -24.22
CA ILE A 59 -5.46 -6.33 -25.56
C ILE A 59 -6.43 -5.16 -25.65
N PRO A 60 -6.10 -4.08 -26.38
CA PRO A 60 -6.87 -2.84 -26.32
C PRO A 60 -8.30 -3.06 -26.84
N HIS A 61 -9.28 -2.40 -26.21
CA HIS A 61 -10.71 -2.52 -26.52
C HIS A 61 -11.05 -2.36 -28.01
N THR A 62 -10.28 -1.56 -28.74
CA THR A 62 -10.42 -1.39 -30.19
C THR A 62 -10.32 -2.71 -30.98
N LYS A 63 -9.57 -3.71 -30.48
CA LYS A 63 -9.51 -5.07 -31.04
C LYS A 63 -10.82 -5.83 -30.88
N PHE A 64 -11.49 -5.68 -29.73
CA PHE A 64 -12.80 -6.27 -29.50
C PHE A 64 -13.87 -5.64 -30.40
N ILE A 65 -13.84 -4.32 -30.60
CA ILE A 65 -14.71 -3.64 -31.58
C ILE A 65 -14.47 -4.17 -33.01
N GLN A 66 -13.21 -4.39 -33.40
CA GLN A 66 -12.88 -4.97 -34.70
C GLN A 66 -13.40 -6.41 -34.83
N ALA A 67 -13.13 -7.25 -33.82
CA ALA A 67 -13.54 -8.64 -33.79
C ALA A 67 -15.08 -8.81 -33.74
N GLN A 68 -15.82 -7.90 -33.11
CA GLN A 68 -17.28 -7.88 -33.18
C GLN A 68 -17.77 -7.73 -34.63
N ALA A 69 -17.10 -6.89 -35.43
CA ALA A 69 -17.48 -6.65 -36.82
C ALA A 69 -17.03 -7.77 -37.78
N THR A 70 -15.88 -8.41 -37.49
CA THR A 70 -15.24 -9.38 -38.40
C THR A 70 -15.37 -10.85 -37.95
N GLY A 71 -15.85 -11.09 -36.73
CA GLY A 71 -15.67 -12.36 -36.02
C GLY A 71 -14.26 -12.48 -35.39
N GLY A 72 -14.04 -13.54 -34.61
CA GLY A 72 -12.73 -13.88 -34.03
C GLY A 72 -12.50 -13.38 -32.59
N VAL A 73 -13.56 -13.08 -31.82
CA VAL A 73 -13.44 -12.64 -30.43
C VAL A 73 -12.71 -13.67 -29.56
N THR A 74 -12.98 -14.96 -29.75
CA THR A 74 -12.30 -16.06 -29.04
C THR A 74 -10.81 -16.14 -29.37
N ASP A 75 -10.40 -15.75 -30.57
CA ASP A 75 -8.99 -15.80 -31.00
C ASP A 75 -8.15 -14.76 -30.26
N LEU A 76 -8.77 -13.68 -29.74
CA LEU A 76 -8.07 -12.67 -28.96
C LEU A 76 -7.62 -13.20 -27.60
N VAL A 77 -8.40 -14.11 -27.00
CA VAL A 77 -8.17 -14.60 -25.63
C VAL A 77 -7.78 -16.08 -25.58
N ALA A 78 -7.36 -16.65 -26.71
CA ALA A 78 -7.12 -18.09 -26.85
C ALA A 78 -6.04 -18.63 -25.89
N ASP A 79 -5.16 -17.76 -25.41
CA ASP A 79 -4.07 -18.11 -24.49
C ASP A 79 -4.43 -17.87 -23.01
N LEU A 80 -5.61 -17.32 -22.70
CA LEU A 80 -6.06 -17.08 -21.32
C LEU A 80 -6.92 -18.23 -20.80
N GLU A 81 -6.76 -18.58 -19.53
CA GLU A 81 -7.58 -19.60 -18.87
C GLU A 81 -8.91 -19.01 -18.38
N GLU A 82 -10.00 -19.76 -18.54
CA GLU A 82 -11.32 -19.37 -18.06
C GLU A 82 -11.53 -19.76 -16.58
N PRO A 83 -12.23 -18.93 -15.76
CA PRO A 83 -12.93 -17.72 -16.15
C PRO A 83 -12.00 -16.47 -16.19
N ILE A 84 -12.18 -15.62 -17.20
CA ILE A 84 -11.34 -14.43 -17.44
C ILE A 84 -11.90 -13.20 -16.72
N LEU A 85 -11.07 -12.51 -15.95
CA LEU A 85 -11.37 -11.17 -15.44
C LEU A 85 -10.99 -10.12 -16.49
N ALA A 86 -11.96 -9.40 -17.05
CA ALA A 86 -11.68 -8.25 -17.90
C ALA A 86 -11.66 -6.94 -17.09
N VAL A 87 -10.65 -6.11 -17.32
CA VAL A 87 -10.49 -4.81 -16.65
C VAL A 87 -10.29 -3.68 -17.65
N CYS A 88 -10.82 -2.51 -17.31
CA CYS A 88 -10.45 -1.23 -17.90
C CYS A 88 -10.43 -0.14 -16.82
N GLY A 89 -10.22 1.14 -17.17
CA GLY A 89 -10.19 2.23 -16.18
C GLY A 89 -11.44 2.25 -15.28
N ARG A 90 -12.64 2.34 -15.88
CA ARG A 90 -13.91 2.52 -15.15
C ARG A 90 -14.88 1.34 -15.22
N GLY A 91 -14.46 0.22 -15.83
CA GLY A 91 -15.28 -0.97 -16.03
C GLY A 91 -16.21 -0.95 -17.25
N GLU A 92 -16.40 0.19 -17.93
CA GLU A 92 -17.33 0.33 -19.07
C GLU A 92 -16.85 -0.45 -20.32
N ALA A 93 -15.59 -0.22 -20.72
CA ALA A 93 -15.02 -0.87 -21.91
C ALA A 93 -14.82 -2.38 -21.71
N SER A 94 -14.41 -2.80 -20.50
CA SER A 94 -14.28 -4.21 -20.14
C SER A 94 -15.63 -4.90 -20.06
N ALA A 95 -16.68 -4.25 -19.55
CA ALA A 95 -18.04 -4.82 -19.59
C ALA A 95 -18.50 -5.12 -21.03
N HIS A 96 -18.24 -4.20 -21.98
CA HIS A 96 -18.52 -4.46 -23.40
C HIS A 96 -17.72 -5.66 -23.93
N ALA A 97 -16.43 -5.78 -23.59
CA ALA A 97 -15.61 -6.92 -23.99
C ALA A 97 -16.12 -8.25 -23.39
N VAL A 98 -16.55 -8.25 -22.12
CA VAL A 98 -17.15 -9.40 -21.44
C VAL A 98 -18.43 -9.84 -22.13
N GLY A 99 -19.31 -8.90 -22.51
CA GLY A 99 -20.52 -9.22 -23.26
C GLY A 99 -20.22 -9.97 -24.57
N LEU A 100 -19.22 -9.52 -25.32
CA LEU A 100 -18.78 -10.18 -26.56
C LEU A 100 -18.18 -11.58 -26.31
N LEU A 101 -17.41 -11.73 -25.23
CA LEU A 101 -16.82 -13.02 -24.84
C LEU A 101 -17.91 -14.03 -24.44
N GLN A 102 -18.89 -13.60 -23.65
CA GLN A 102 -20.01 -14.44 -23.23
C GLN A 102 -20.92 -14.85 -24.40
N GLU A 103 -21.20 -13.93 -25.33
CA GLU A 103 -21.90 -14.24 -26.58
C GLU A 103 -21.17 -15.30 -27.41
N ALA A 104 -19.84 -15.33 -27.33
CA ALA A 104 -18.97 -16.31 -27.98
C ALA A 104 -18.77 -17.60 -27.15
N GLY A 105 -19.35 -17.69 -25.94
CA GLY A 105 -19.29 -18.87 -25.07
C GLY A 105 -18.07 -18.97 -24.17
N VAL A 106 -17.31 -17.88 -23.98
CA VAL A 106 -16.17 -17.78 -23.06
C VAL A 106 -16.66 -17.30 -21.69
N GLU A 107 -16.28 -17.99 -20.61
CA GLU A 107 -16.56 -17.54 -19.25
C GLU A 107 -15.68 -16.33 -18.91
N ALA A 108 -16.29 -15.16 -18.85
CA ALA A 108 -15.62 -13.92 -18.47
C ALA A 108 -16.52 -13.07 -17.56
N TYR A 109 -15.89 -12.25 -16.74
CA TYR A 109 -16.56 -11.29 -15.86
C TYR A 109 -15.77 -9.98 -15.77
N ASN A 110 -16.47 -8.90 -15.44
CA ASN A 110 -15.91 -7.56 -15.38
C ASN A 110 -15.46 -7.20 -13.96
N LEU A 111 -14.48 -6.31 -13.83
CA LEU A 111 -14.24 -5.61 -12.56
C LEU A 111 -15.23 -4.44 -12.41
N ALA A 112 -16.11 -4.50 -11.42
CA ALA A 112 -17.07 -3.44 -11.15
C ALA A 112 -16.34 -2.12 -10.79
N GLY A 113 -16.62 -1.06 -11.55
CA GLY A 113 -15.93 0.23 -11.42
C GLY A 113 -14.50 0.25 -11.98
N GLY A 114 -14.02 -0.86 -12.53
CA GLY A 114 -12.70 -0.97 -13.17
C GLY A 114 -11.53 -0.78 -12.21
N MET A 115 -10.38 -0.46 -12.81
CA MET A 115 -9.12 -0.22 -12.12
C MET A 115 -9.17 0.99 -11.18
N ASP A 116 -10.02 1.98 -11.46
CA ASP A 116 -10.22 3.15 -10.58
C ASP A 116 -10.81 2.69 -9.22
N ALA A 117 -11.87 1.86 -9.26
CA ALA A 117 -12.47 1.31 -8.04
C ALA A 117 -11.53 0.34 -7.29
N TRP A 118 -10.63 -0.34 -8.00
CA TRP A 118 -9.56 -1.13 -7.38
C TRP A 118 -8.51 -0.25 -6.68
N ALA A 119 -8.12 0.86 -7.30
CA ALA A 119 -7.19 1.82 -6.72
C ALA A 119 -7.78 2.55 -5.49
N GLU A 120 -9.10 2.73 -5.46
CA GLU A 120 -9.84 3.33 -4.34
C GLU A 120 -10.18 2.34 -3.22
N LEU A 121 -10.01 1.03 -3.44
CA LEU A 121 -10.32 0.03 -2.43
C LEU A 121 -9.43 0.23 -1.20
N TYR A 122 -10.07 0.47 -0.06
CA TYR A 122 -9.40 0.60 1.21
C TYR A 122 -10.14 -0.20 2.29
N THR A 123 -9.48 -1.21 2.82
CA THR A 123 -10.06 -2.13 3.81
C THR A 123 -9.54 -1.79 5.19
N VAL A 124 -10.34 -2.05 6.23
CA VAL A 124 -9.99 -1.76 7.62
C VAL A 124 -10.30 -2.97 8.47
N ARG A 125 -9.34 -3.36 9.30
CA ARG A 125 -9.45 -4.49 10.22
C ARG A 125 -8.85 -4.11 11.56
N GLU A 126 -9.41 -4.65 12.64
CA GLU A 126 -8.80 -4.48 13.96
C GLU A 126 -7.57 -5.39 14.08
N LEU A 127 -6.43 -4.80 14.44
CA LEU A 127 -5.22 -5.53 14.79
C LEU A 127 -5.23 -5.76 16.30
N GLU A 128 -5.34 -7.02 16.72
CA GLU A 128 -5.27 -7.37 18.13
C GLU A 128 -3.89 -7.05 18.70
N VAL A 129 -3.85 -6.16 19.71
CA VAL A 129 -2.63 -5.74 20.41
C VAL A 129 -2.78 -5.91 21.92
N ASP A 130 -1.67 -6.12 22.61
CA ASP A 130 -1.62 -6.19 24.07
C ASP A 130 -1.27 -4.82 24.68
N ALA A 131 -2.11 -3.83 24.40
CA ALA A 131 -1.95 -2.45 24.86
C ALA A 131 -3.30 -1.88 25.29
N PRO A 132 -3.35 -0.80 26.10
CA PRO A 132 -4.60 -0.11 26.42
C PRO A 132 -5.10 0.72 25.23
N ALA A 133 -5.18 0.13 24.05
CA ALA A 133 -5.56 0.77 22.80
C ALA A 133 -6.32 -0.20 21.88
N THR A 134 -7.21 0.35 21.07
CA THR A 134 -7.77 -0.33 19.90
C THR A 134 -6.97 0.11 18.68
N VAL A 135 -6.43 -0.84 17.92
CA VAL A 135 -5.63 -0.56 16.72
C VAL A 135 -6.38 -1.01 15.48
N LEU A 136 -6.56 -0.09 14.53
CA LEU A 136 -7.09 -0.40 13.21
C LEU A 136 -5.92 -0.43 12.23
N GLN A 137 -5.79 -1.52 11.49
CA GLN A 137 -4.94 -1.60 10.31
C GLN A 137 -5.79 -1.30 9.08
N TYR A 138 -5.36 -0.31 8.31
CA TYR A 138 -5.87 0.01 7.01
C TYR A 138 -4.99 -0.63 5.95
N ASP A 139 -5.60 -1.15 4.90
CA ASP A 139 -4.95 -1.88 3.83
C ASP A 139 -5.50 -1.39 2.49
N ARG A 140 -4.61 -0.92 1.62
CA ARG A 140 -4.87 -0.60 0.20
C ARG A 140 -4.34 -1.73 -0.69
N PRO A 141 -5.18 -2.69 -1.11
CA PRO A 141 -4.69 -3.88 -1.80
C PRO A 141 -4.03 -3.61 -3.15
N SER A 142 -4.36 -2.49 -3.79
CA SER A 142 -3.82 -2.10 -5.09
C SER A 142 -2.36 -1.65 -5.05
N SER A 143 -1.87 -1.16 -3.91
CA SER A 143 -0.47 -0.75 -3.74
C SER A 143 0.28 -1.55 -2.68
N GLY A 144 -0.44 -2.27 -1.80
CA GLY A 144 0.14 -2.94 -0.64
C GLY A 144 0.45 -2.00 0.53
N CYS A 145 -0.01 -0.75 0.49
CA CYS A 145 0.17 0.20 1.60
C CYS A 145 -0.64 -0.23 2.83
N LEU A 146 0.00 -0.11 3.99
CA LEU A 146 -0.61 -0.28 5.29
C LEU A 146 -0.50 1.03 6.08
N ALA A 147 -1.59 1.39 6.76
CA ALA A 147 -1.60 2.48 7.72
C ALA A 147 -2.26 2.01 9.01
N TYR A 148 -2.05 2.73 10.11
CA TYR A 148 -2.57 2.32 11.41
C TYR A 148 -3.23 3.46 12.14
N ALA A 149 -4.44 3.27 12.67
CA ALA A 149 -5.03 4.18 13.65
C ALA A 149 -5.02 3.55 15.03
N ILE A 150 -4.53 4.29 16.02
CA ILE A 150 -4.42 3.85 17.41
C ILE A 150 -5.37 4.70 18.23
N HIS A 151 -6.37 4.08 18.85
CA HIS A 151 -7.35 4.73 19.71
C HIS A 151 -7.13 4.36 21.16
N SER A 152 -6.98 5.34 22.05
CA SER A 152 -6.83 5.10 23.49
C SER A 152 -7.30 6.30 24.29
N GLY A 153 -8.04 6.08 25.39
CA GLY A 153 -8.40 7.15 26.33
C GLY A 153 -9.18 8.35 25.76
N GLY A 154 -9.84 8.20 24.60
CA GLY A 154 -10.51 9.31 23.90
C GLY A 154 -9.58 10.15 23.01
N GLU A 155 -8.36 9.68 22.77
CA GLU A 155 -7.39 10.26 21.84
C GLU A 155 -7.01 9.24 20.76
N ALA A 156 -6.51 9.75 19.63
CA ALA A 156 -6.06 8.92 18.52
C ALA A 156 -4.74 9.40 17.92
N ALA A 157 -4.03 8.47 17.28
CA ALA A 157 -2.94 8.76 16.35
C ALA A 157 -3.11 7.94 15.08
N VAL A 158 -2.70 8.47 13.93
CA VAL A 158 -2.61 7.74 12.67
C VAL A 158 -1.16 7.68 12.21
N ILE A 159 -0.67 6.48 11.91
CA ILE A 159 0.67 6.19 11.41
C ILE A 159 0.59 5.91 9.91
N ASP A 160 1.48 6.53 9.14
CA ASP A 160 1.61 6.47 7.68
C ASP A 160 0.27 6.72 6.95
N PRO A 161 -0.44 7.83 7.23
CA PRO A 161 -1.70 8.12 6.56
C PRO A 161 -1.50 8.38 5.06
N LEU A 162 -2.29 7.74 4.20
CA LEU A 162 -2.33 8.06 2.77
C LEU A 162 -3.21 9.29 2.52
N ARG A 163 -2.76 10.25 1.72
CA ARG A 163 -3.52 11.47 1.42
C ARG A 163 -4.87 11.16 0.79
N ALA A 164 -4.93 10.20 -0.13
CA ALA A 164 -6.17 9.79 -0.81
C ALA A 164 -7.29 9.37 0.17
N PHE A 165 -6.92 8.90 1.37
CA PHE A 165 -7.86 8.40 2.37
C PHE A 165 -7.94 9.28 3.63
N ALA A 166 -7.42 10.52 3.58
CA ALA A 166 -7.43 11.47 4.70
C ALA A 166 -8.83 11.65 5.32
N ASP A 167 -9.89 11.76 4.51
CA ASP A 167 -11.26 11.88 5.02
C ASP A 167 -11.73 10.65 5.79
N ARG A 168 -11.27 9.47 5.38
CA ARG A 168 -11.63 8.22 6.06
C ARG A 168 -11.01 8.14 7.44
N TYR A 169 -9.72 8.43 7.58
CA TYR A 169 -9.11 8.43 8.92
C TYR A 169 -9.74 9.49 9.84
N ALA A 170 -10.06 10.67 9.30
CA ALA A 170 -10.74 11.71 10.06
C ALA A 170 -12.13 11.24 10.52
N ALA A 171 -12.90 10.57 9.65
CA ALA A 171 -14.21 10.02 9.99
C ALA A 171 -14.11 8.88 11.02
N ASP A 172 -13.19 7.93 10.81
CA ASP A 172 -13.01 6.75 11.65
C ASP A 172 -12.54 7.12 13.07
N THR A 173 -11.92 8.31 13.24
CA THR A 173 -11.49 8.82 14.55
C THR A 173 -12.52 9.76 15.20
N ALA A 174 -13.28 10.55 14.43
CA ALA A 174 -14.09 11.67 14.93
C ALA A 174 -15.17 11.32 15.98
N ASP A 175 -15.78 10.13 15.88
CA ASP A 175 -16.86 9.72 16.79
C ASP A 175 -16.34 9.13 18.11
N ALA A 176 -15.09 8.67 18.13
CA ALA A 176 -14.51 7.90 19.23
C ALA A 176 -13.40 8.66 19.98
N ALA A 177 -12.70 9.58 19.33
CA ALA A 177 -11.48 10.18 19.86
C ALA A 177 -11.10 11.52 19.20
N GLU A 178 -10.27 12.32 19.89
CA GLU A 178 -9.56 13.45 19.30
C GLU A 178 -8.28 12.97 18.60
N LEU A 179 -8.16 13.18 17.29
CA LEU A 179 -6.94 12.86 16.56
C LEU A 179 -5.80 13.82 16.95
N LYS A 180 -4.84 13.34 17.73
CA LYS A 180 -3.70 14.11 18.26
C LYS A 180 -2.53 14.18 17.30
N TYR A 181 -2.22 13.08 16.62
CA TYR A 181 -1.04 12.98 15.77
C TYR A 181 -1.37 12.29 14.44
N ALA A 182 -0.82 12.84 13.37
CA ALA A 182 -0.63 12.14 12.10
C ALA A 182 0.88 12.00 11.89
N ILE A 183 1.38 10.78 11.82
CA ILE A 183 2.80 10.47 11.95
C ILE A 183 3.27 9.71 10.71
N ASP A 184 4.32 10.18 10.05
CA ASP A 184 5.06 9.39 9.08
C ASP A 184 6.26 8.69 9.73
N THR A 185 6.49 7.43 9.37
CA THR A 185 7.69 6.65 9.76
C THR A 185 8.92 7.05 8.96
N HIS A 186 8.73 7.57 7.75
CA HIS A 186 9.78 8.06 6.86
C HIS A 186 9.16 8.95 5.77
N VAL A 187 9.99 9.66 5.00
CA VAL A 187 9.51 10.36 3.81
C VAL A 187 9.24 9.33 2.71
N HIS A 188 7.97 8.95 2.58
CA HIS A 188 7.46 7.98 1.62
C HIS A 188 7.80 8.35 0.17
N ALA A 189 8.01 7.32 -0.66
CA ALA A 189 8.42 7.45 -2.06
C ALA A 189 7.42 6.82 -3.05
N ASP A 190 6.34 6.27 -2.53
CA ASP A 190 5.39 5.39 -3.18
C ASP A 190 3.95 5.90 -3.06
N HIS A 191 3.64 6.64 -1.99
CA HIS A 191 2.37 7.32 -1.79
C HIS A 191 2.55 8.77 -1.31
N VAL A 192 1.56 9.63 -1.55
CA VAL A 192 1.57 11.00 -1.01
C VAL A 192 1.02 10.94 0.41
N SER A 193 1.84 11.40 1.35
CA SER A 193 1.50 11.41 2.76
C SER A 193 0.32 12.33 3.07
N GLY A 194 -0.58 11.80 3.88
CA GLY A 194 -1.76 12.45 4.42
C GLY A 194 -1.47 13.27 5.69
N VAL A 195 -0.24 13.30 6.23
CA VAL A 195 0.03 13.96 7.54
C VAL A 195 -0.37 15.42 7.57
N ARG A 196 -0.08 16.17 6.49
CA ARG A 196 -0.49 17.58 6.35
C ARG A 196 -2.00 17.71 6.21
N THR A 197 -2.59 16.89 5.35
CA THR A 197 -4.03 16.92 5.07
C THR A 197 -4.84 16.61 6.33
N LEU A 198 -4.41 15.63 7.12
CA LEU A 198 -5.04 15.30 8.40
C LEU A 198 -4.85 16.41 9.43
N ALA A 199 -3.64 16.95 9.58
CA ALA A 199 -3.38 18.07 10.47
C ALA A 199 -4.28 19.29 10.16
N ASP A 200 -4.43 19.62 8.88
CA ASP A 200 -5.30 20.71 8.41
C ASP A 200 -6.79 20.44 8.69
N ARG A 201 -7.24 19.18 8.59
CA ARG A 201 -8.66 18.79 8.73
C ARG A 201 -9.10 18.57 10.19
N THR A 202 -8.22 18.08 11.05
CA THR A 202 -8.59 17.63 12.41
C THR A 202 -7.87 18.38 13.54
N ALA A 203 -6.99 19.34 13.21
CA ALA A 203 -6.07 20.00 14.15
C ALA A 203 -5.07 19.04 14.82
N ALA A 204 -4.87 17.86 14.25
CA ALA A 204 -3.80 16.96 14.65
C ALA A 204 -2.43 17.61 14.44
N THR A 205 -1.45 17.20 15.23
CA THR A 205 -0.06 17.56 14.98
C THR A 205 0.47 16.71 13.83
N ALA A 206 0.95 17.34 12.76
CA ALA A 206 1.75 16.66 11.75
C ALA A 206 3.11 16.30 12.36
N VAL A 207 3.49 15.04 12.28
CA VAL A 207 4.71 14.49 12.86
C VAL A 207 5.51 13.74 11.79
N VAL A 208 6.80 14.04 11.71
CA VAL A 208 7.73 13.39 10.77
C VAL A 208 9.04 13.04 11.49
N PRO A 209 9.90 12.17 10.95
CA PRO A 209 11.21 11.93 11.54
C PRO A 209 12.11 13.17 11.44
N ALA A 210 12.97 13.40 12.43
CA ALA A 210 13.81 14.59 12.48
C ALA A 210 14.73 14.76 11.25
N GLY A 211 15.24 13.65 10.72
CA GLY A 211 16.08 13.65 9.52
C GLY A 211 15.36 14.13 8.25
N ALA A 212 14.02 14.21 8.23
CA ALA A 212 13.29 14.85 7.13
C ALA A 212 13.70 16.33 6.96
N THR A 213 14.12 16.99 8.04
CA THR A 213 14.68 18.37 7.99
C THR A 213 15.93 18.42 7.13
N ASP A 214 16.84 17.46 7.27
CA ASP A 214 18.06 17.36 6.47
C ASP A 214 17.78 17.04 5.00
N ARG A 215 16.61 16.46 4.72
CA ARG A 215 16.09 16.19 3.37
C ARG A 215 15.35 17.38 2.74
N GLY A 216 15.19 18.49 3.47
CA GLY A 216 14.60 19.73 2.94
C GLY A 216 13.11 19.92 3.23
N LEU A 217 12.63 19.40 4.36
CA LEU A 217 11.26 19.63 4.85
C LEU A 217 10.87 21.13 4.75
N ALA A 218 9.79 21.40 4.04
CA ALA A 218 9.35 22.75 3.66
C ALA A 218 7.96 23.12 4.21
N PHE A 219 7.52 22.46 5.28
CA PHE A 219 6.32 22.80 6.04
C PHE A 219 6.56 22.59 7.54
N ASP A 220 5.73 23.22 8.37
CA ASP A 220 5.82 23.10 9.82
C ASP A 220 5.33 21.72 10.28
N ALA A 221 6.19 20.96 10.95
CA ALA A 221 5.87 19.68 11.56
C ALA A 221 6.64 19.50 12.88
N THR A 222 6.09 18.69 13.79
CA THR A 222 6.86 18.18 14.93
C THR A 222 7.79 17.09 14.42
N THR A 223 9.04 17.11 14.86
CA THR A 223 10.03 16.10 14.49
C THR A 223 10.27 15.10 15.61
N LEU A 224 10.46 13.83 15.27
CA LEU A 224 10.82 12.76 16.22
C LEU A 224 12.26 12.25 16.00
N GLU A 225 12.96 12.03 17.10
CA GLU A 225 14.25 11.33 17.15
C GLU A 225 14.15 10.03 17.95
N GLY A 226 15.13 9.14 17.79
CA GLY A 226 15.19 7.90 18.55
C GLY A 226 15.24 8.17 20.06
N GLY A 227 14.32 7.56 20.81
CA GLY A 227 14.15 7.75 22.25
C GLY A 227 13.05 8.75 22.63
N ASP A 228 12.46 9.46 21.67
CA ASP A 228 11.26 10.27 21.93
C ASP A 228 10.04 9.40 22.25
N GLU A 229 9.04 10.01 22.90
CA GLU A 229 7.78 9.37 23.25
C GLU A 229 6.59 10.28 22.90
N LEU A 230 5.52 9.69 22.37
CA LEU A 230 4.22 10.32 22.18
C LEU A 230 3.16 9.61 23.04
N ARG A 231 2.34 10.39 23.75
CA ARG A 231 1.22 9.87 24.53
C ARG A 231 -0.07 10.02 23.75
N VAL A 232 -0.82 8.93 23.64
CA VAL A 232 -2.16 8.88 23.03
C VAL A 232 -3.09 8.29 24.07
N GLY A 233 -3.82 9.14 24.79
CA GLY A 233 -4.64 8.74 25.93
C GLY A 233 -3.83 7.99 26.98
N ASP A 234 -4.18 6.72 27.18
CA ASP A 234 -3.49 5.84 28.13
C ASP A 234 -2.28 5.12 27.51
N ALA A 235 -2.20 5.07 26.18
CA ALA A 235 -1.11 4.44 25.43
C ALA A 235 0.14 5.33 25.29
N THR A 236 1.27 4.69 25.01
CA THR A 236 2.56 5.34 24.73
C THR A 236 3.17 4.76 23.47
N LEU A 237 3.60 5.64 22.56
CA LEU A 237 4.40 5.33 21.39
C LEU A 237 5.83 5.79 21.63
N SER A 238 6.77 4.84 21.70
CA SER A 238 8.21 5.14 21.83
C SER A 238 8.90 5.04 20.47
N VAL A 239 9.81 5.96 20.19
CA VAL A 239 10.46 6.06 18.87
C VAL A 239 11.78 5.31 18.86
N LEU A 240 11.98 4.45 17.87
CA LEU A 240 13.26 3.81 17.58
C LEU A 240 13.79 4.35 16.26
N ALA A 241 15.01 4.90 16.26
CA ALA A 241 15.69 5.23 15.00
C ALA A 241 16.09 3.93 14.29
N THR A 242 15.61 3.75 13.07
CA THR A 242 15.85 2.56 12.24
C THR A 242 16.23 2.93 10.80
N PRO A 243 17.28 3.73 10.60
CA PRO A 243 17.71 4.13 9.26
C PRO A 243 18.15 2.91 8.43
N GLY A 244 17.94 2.99 7.13
CA GLY A 244 18.31 1.91 6.21
C GLY A 244 17.59 2.05 4.89
N HIS A 245 16.26 1.90 4.91
CA HIS A 245 15.41 2.21 3.76
C HIS A 245 15.52 3.68 3.35
N THR A 246 15.37 4.57 4.33
CA THR A 246 15.78 5.97 4.24
C THR A 246 16.70 6.32 5.40
N THR A 247 17.41 7.43 5.30
CA THR A 247 18.35 7.88 6.32
C THR A 247 17.68 8.40 7.58
N GLU A 248 16.40 8.78 7.50
CA GLU A 248 15.60 9.28 8.62
C GLU A 248 14.60 8.28 9.19
N SER A 249 14.43 7.09 8.59
CA SER A 249 13.43 6.10 8.99
C SER A 249 13.41 5.85 10.50
N ILE A 250 12.20 5.83 11.06
CA ILE A 250 11.91 5.43 12.44
C ILE A 250 10.90 4.29 12.48
N SER A 251 10.98 3.48 13.54
CA SER A 251 9.93 2.55 13.94
C SER A 251 9.25 3.09 15.20
N LEU A 252 7.94 2.89 15.29
CA LEU A 252 7.13 3.32 16.45
C LEU A 252 6.74 2.09 17.27
N ARG A 253 7.09 2.08 18.55
CA ARG A 253 6.73 1.00 19.47
C ARG A 253 5.54 1.41 20.32
N LEU A 254 4.40 0.75 20.10
CA LEU A 254 3.28 0.78 21.03
C LEU A 254 3.63 -0.09 22.23
N GLU A 255 3.83 0.58 23.37
CA GLU A 255 4.13 -0.10 24.63
C GLU A 255 2.90 -0.87 25.11
N GLY A 256 3.12 -2.15 25.40
CA GLY A 256 2.11 -3.09 25.83
C GLY A 256 2.34 -3.64 27.24
N GLY A 257 1.49 -4.59 27.64
CA GLY A 257 1.62 -5.32 28.88
C GLY A 257 2.73 -6.38 28.81
N ASP A 258 2.36 -7.56 28.34
CA ASP A 258 3.24 -8.71 28.15
C ASP A 258 3.93 -8.70 26.76
N SER A 259 3.37 -8.00 25.76
CA SER A 259 3.97 -7.87 24.42
C SER A 259 3.76 -6.50 23.77
N ASN A 260 4.83 -5.97 23.16
CA ASN A 260 4.80 -4.71 22.42
C ASN A 260 4.41 -4.93 20.95
N THR A 261 3.88 -3.87 20.31
CA THR A 261 3.73 -3.82 18.84
C THR A 261 4.71 -2.79 18.28
N LEU A 262 5.47 -3.17 17.26
CA LEU A 262 6.45 -2.33 16.59
C LEU A 262 6.00 -2.09 15.14
N TYR A 263 5.61 -0.85 14.86
CA TYR A 263 5.33 -0.37 13.52
C TYR A 263 6.65 -0.05 12.83
N THR A 264 7.04 -0.86 11.86
CA THR A 264 8.40 -0.85 11.29
C THR A 264 8.57 0.04 10.06
N GLY A 265 7.47 0.65 9.58
CA GLY A 265 7.43 1.33 8.29
C GLY A 265 8.03 0.41 7.23
N ASP A 266 8.98 0.95 6.47
CA ASP A 266 9.67 0.22 5.41
C ASP A 266 11.05 -0.31 5.82
N THR A 267 11.30 -0.45 7.14
CA THR A 267 12.56 -1.04 7.63
C THR A 267 12.54 -2.57 7.52
N LEU A 268 11.45 -3.20 7.98
CA LEU A 268 11.29 -4.66 8.04
C LEU A 268 9.86 -5.02 7.66
N PHE A 269 9.71 -5.99 6.75
CA PHE A 269 8.44 -6.51 6.25
C PHE A 269 8.19 -7.95 6.75
N LEU A 270 7.09 -8.57 6.34
CA LEU A 270 6.76 -9.95 6.73
C LEU A 270 7.51 -11.01 5.88
N GLU A 271 8.00 -10.57 4.73
CA GLU A 271 8.57 -11.35 3.63
C GLU A 271 9.97 -10.85 3.21
N GLY A 272 10.52 -9.85 3.91
CA GLY A 272 11.79 -9.26 3.53
C GLY A 272 12.13 -7.98 4.28
N VAL A 273 13.02 -7.16 3.71
CA VAL A 273 13.55 -5.93 4.31
C VAL A 273 13.42 -4.73 3.38
N GLY A 274 13.56 -3.52 3.92
CA GLY A 274 13.58 -2.27 3.15
C GLY A 274 14.61 -2.27 2.02
N ARG A 275 14.23 -1.85 0.82
CA ARG A 275 15.22 -1.59 -0.23
C ARG A 275 16.07 -0.35 0.11
N PRO A 276 17.41 -0.37 -0.09
CA PRO A 276 18.29 0.71 0.36
C PRO A 276 18.64 1.76 -0.73
N ASP A 277 18.12 1.63 -1.96
CA ASP A 277 18.54 2.45 -3.11
C ASP A 277 17.63 3.64 -3.42
N LEU A 278 16.44 3.76 -2.82
CA LEU A 278 15.49 4.81 -3.22
C LEU A 278 15.98 6.24 -2.94
N GLU A 279 16.60 6.50 -1.78
CA GLU A 279 17.01 7.86 -1.40
C GLU A 279 18.24 8.36 -2.15
N ARG A 280 19.29 7.53 -2.23
CA ARG A 280 20.62 7.95 -2.72
C ARG A 280 21.05 7.25 -4.00
N GLY A 281 20.18 6.40 -4.52
CA GLY A 281 20.46 5.56 -5.66
C GLY A 281 21.47 4.46 -5.42
N ASP A 282 21.77 3.75 -6.50
CA ASP A 282 22.63 2.56 -6.51
C ASP A 282 24.03 2.84 -5.90
N GLU A 283 24.54 4.06 -6.07
CA GLU A 283 25.83 4.48 -5.47
C GLU A 283 25.78 4.51 -3.94
N GLY A 284 24.63 4.86 -3.35
CA GLY A 284 24.42 4.91 -1.90
C GLY A 284 23.86 3.62 -1.29
N ALA A 285 23.37 2.69 -2.12
CA ALA A 285 22.64 1.51 -1.68
C ALA A 285 23.42 0.62 -0.69
N ALA A 286 24.73 0.44 -0.91
CA ALA A 286 25.55 -0.38 -0.01
C ALA A 286 25.72 0.25 1.39
N ASP A 287 25.85 1.57 1.48
CA ASP A 287 25.97 2.26 2.77
C ASP A 287 24.62 2.26 3.51
N ALA A 288 23.52 2.43 2.78
CA ALA A 288 22.17 2.32 3.30
C ALA A 288 21.85 0.89 3.77
N ALA A 289 22.28 -0.15 3.04
CA ALA A 289 22.13 -1.55 3.43
C ALA A 289 22.90 -1.88 4.73
N ARG A 290 24.10 -1.32 4.94
CA ARG A 290 24.82 -1.49 6.22
C ARG A 290 24.08 -0.85 7.39
N ARG A 291 23.51 0.34 7.19
CA ARG A 291 22.67 0.99 8.22
C ARG A 291 21.40 0.17 8.50
N LEU A 292 20.78 -0.37 7.46
CA LEU A 292 19.62 -1.25 7.60
C LEU A 292 19.97 -2.49 8.42
N TYR A 293 21.11 -3.13 8.13
CA TYR A 293 21.63 -4.25 8.90
C TYR A 293 21.79 -3.88 10.39
N GLU A 294 22.46 -2.78 10.70
CA GLU A 294 22.64 -2.28 12.07
C GLU A 294 21.28 -2.03 12.75
N SER A 295 20.33 -1.38 12.06
CA SER A 295 18.98 -1.13 12.56
C SER A 295 18.23 -2.43 12.89
N ILE A 296 18.30 -3.42 12.00
CA ILE A 296 17.67 -4.72 12.21
C ILE A 296 18.33 -5.44 13.38
N GLN A 297 19.66 -5.58 13.40
CA GLN A 297 20.38 -6.37 14.39
C GLN A 297 20.35 -5.73 15.79
N ASP A 298 20.62 -4.43 15.89
CA ASP A 298 20.81 -3.76 17.17
C ASP A 298 19.52 -3.20 17.77
N ARG A 299 18.47 -2.98 16.95
CA ARG A 299 17.21 -2.37 17.41
C ARG A 299 16.05 -3.34 17.34
N ILE A 300 15.77 -3.89 16.17
CA ILE A 300 14.59 -4.74 15.98
C ILE A 300 14.81 -6.11 16.62
N LEU A 301 15.92 -6.79 16.32
CA LEU A 301 16.26 -8.09 16.90
C LEU A 301 16.67 -8.02 18.38
N ALA A 302 16.80 -6.82 18.95
CA ALA A 302 16.96 -6.63 20.38
C ALA A 302 15.62 -6.61 21.15
N GLN A 303 14.49 -6.53 20.46
CA GLN A 303 13.16 -6.65 21.08
C GLN A 303 12.87 -8.11 21.49
N SER A 304 11.82 -8.31 22.30
CA SER A 304 11.40 -9.66 22.67
C SER A 304 10.83 -10.43 21.47
N ASP A 305 10.94 -11.75 21.51
CA ASP A 305 10.45 -12.64 20.47
C ASP A 305 8.93 -12.56 20.26
N GLU A 306 8.21 -12.18 21.32
CA GLU A 306 6.76 -11.94 21.35
C GLU A 306 6.35 -10.59 20.75
N THR A 307 7.31 -9.70 20.46
CA THR A 307 7.01 -8.40 19.85
C THR A 307 6.34 -8.60 18.50
N MET A 308 5.19 -7.97 18.32
CA MET A 308 4.47 -7.97 17.06
C MET A 308 5.11 -6.96 16.11
N ILE A 309 5.43 -7.38 14.89
CA ILE A 309 5.95 -6.56 13.81
C ILE A 309 4.81 -6.23 12.85
N ALA A 310 4.63 -4.94 12.59
CA ALA A 310 3.55 -4.36 11.78
C ALA A 310 4.16 -3.40 10.75
N PRO A 311 4.35 -3.81 9.48
CA PRO A 311 5.06 -3.01 8.49
C PRO A 311 4.22 -1.90 7.86
N GLY A 312 4.85 -0.96 7.14
CA GLY A 312 4.18 0.06 6.32
C GLY A 312 3.68 -0.46 4.96
N HIS A 313 4.23 -1.59 4.50
CA HIS A 313 3.87 -2.21 3.23
C HIS A 313 3.85 -3.73 3.31
N TYR A 314 3.24 -4.35 2.30
CA TYR A 314 3.39 -5.75 1.98
C TYR A 314 3.43 -5.95 0.46
N SER A 315 3.99 -7.08 0.03
CA SER A 315 4.05 -7.55 -1.36
C SER A 315 3.45 -8.95 -1.49
N ASP A 316 3.47 -9.52 -2.70
CA ASP A 316 2.79 -10.80 -3.00
C ASP A 316 3.25 -11.97 -2.12
N GLY A 317 4.51 -11.97 -1.67
CA GLY A 317 5.05 -13.00 -0.75
C GLY A 317 4.51 -12.91 0.69
N ALA A 318 3.86 -11.81 1.07
CA ALA A 318 3.39 -11.57 2.43
C ALA A 318 2.15 -12.40 2.76
N LYS A 319 2.22 -13.15 3.86
CA LYS A 319 1.10 -13.96 4.35
C LYS A 319 0.36 -13.22 5.47
N PRO A 320 -0.91 -12.81 5.27
CA PRO A 320 -1.69 -12.21 6.34
C PRO A 320 -2.00 -13.23 7.43
N ARG A 321 -2.40 -12.73 8.59
CA ARG A 321 -2.99 -13.52 9.69
C ARG A 321 -4.36 -14.04 9.29
N ALA A 322 -4.89 -14.98 10.07
CA ALA A 322 -6.22 -15.54 9.85
C ALA A 322 -7.35 -14.49 9.96
N ASP A 323 -7.10 -13.38 10.66
CA ASP A 323 -7.99 -12.21 10.76
C ASP A 323 -7.86 -11.24 9.57
N GLY A 324 -6.95 -11.52 8.62
CA GLY A 324 -6.68 -10.70 7.43
C GLY A 324 -5.72 -9.54 7.66
N THR A 325 -5.15 -9.39 8.86
CA THR A 325 -4.15 -8.34 9.15
C THR A 325 -2.74 -8.78 8.77
N TYR A 326 -1.93 -7.84 8.28
CA TYR A 326 -0.52 -8.02 7.97
C TYR A 326 0.33 -7.64 9.19
N ALA A 327 0.57 -8.63 10.04
CA ALA A 327 1.47 -8.53 11.18
C ALA A 327 1.92 -9.93 11.61
N THR A 328 3.08 -10.05 12.26
CA THR A 328 3.50 -11.33 12.85
C THR A 328 4.49 -11.11 14.00
N THR A 329 4.83 -12.16 14.75
CA THR A 329 5.79 -12.02 15.86
C THR A 329 7.23 -12.03 15.36
N LEU A 330 8.12 -11.35 16.09
CA LEU A 330 9.55 -11.34 15.77
C LEU A 330 10.14 -12.77 15.78
N ALA A 331 9.73 -13.63 16.71
CA ALA A 331 10.11 -15.05 16.70
C ALA A 331 9.76 -15.75 15.39
N THR A 332 8.60 -15.45 14.84
CA THR A 332 8.15 -16.02 13.57
C THR A 332 9.05 -15.53 12.42
N LEU A 333 9.35 -14.24 12.35
CA LEU A 333 10.23 -13.69 11.32
C LEU A 333 11.64 -14.27 11.40
N ARG A 334 12.22 -14.43 12.60
CA ARG A 334 13.53 -15.08 12.77
C ARG A 334 13.63 -16.47 12.14
N THR A 335 12.50 -17.17 12.01
CA THR A 335 12.47 -18.51 11.40
C THR A 335 12.16 -18.52 9.92
N ARG A 336 11.58 -17.44 9.39
CA ARG A 336 11.11 -17.35 8.00
C ARG A 336 12.06 -16.54 7.12
N LEU A 337 12.69 -15.52 7.70
CA LEU A 337 13.50 -14.54 7.00
C LEU A 337 14.97 -14.86 7.19
N ASP A 338 15.62 -15.36 6.14
CA ASP A 338 17.03 -15.68 6.13
C ASP A 338 17.88 -14.41 6.36
N ALA A 339 17.45 -13.25 5.85
CA ALA A 339 18.14 -11.96 6.03
C ALA A 339 18.37 -11.59 7.50
N LEU A 340 17.51 -12.04 8.42
CA LEU A 340 17.67 -11.75 9.85
C LEU A 340 18.83 -12.50 10.52
N SER A 341 19.37 -13.53 9.85
CA SER A 341 20.46 -14.37 10.34
C SER A 341 21.80 -14.20 9.62
N MET A 342 21.79 -13.48 8.49
CA MET A 342 22.99 -13.19 7.69
C MET A 342 24.02 -12.38 8.47
N ASP A 343 25.30 -12.53 8.11
CA ASP A 343 26.30 -11.53 8.50
C ASP A 343 26.15 -10.24 7.68
N GLU A 344 26.81 -9.15 8.09
CA GLU A 344 26.69 -7.85 7.41
C GLU A 344 27.04 -7.92 5.92
N ALA A 345 28.06 -8.70 5.55
CA ALA A 345 28.52 -8.76 4.17
C ALA A 345 27.52 -9.54 3.29
N GLU A 346 27.00 -10.65 3.82
CA GLU A 346 25.93 -11.44 3.18
C GLU A 346 24.66 -10.60 3.03
N PHE A 347 24.25 -9.90 4.09
CA PHE A 347 23.06 -9.05 4.09
C PHE A 347 23.17 -7.92 3.06
N VAL A 348 24.30 -7.20 3.03
CA VAL A 348 24.51 -6.12 2.05
C VAL A 348 24.46 -6.65 0.62
N ALA A 349 25.05 -7.82 0.37
CA ALA A 349 24.99 -8.44 -0.95
C ALA A 349 23.55 -8.80 -1.33
N HIS A 350 22.79 -9.42 -0.41
CA HIS A 350 21.39 -9.76 -0.61
C HIS A 350 20.52 -8.52 -0.87
N ALA A 351 20.56 -7.53 0.04
CA ALA A 351 19.75 -6.31 -0.02
C ALA A 351 20.07 -5.37 -1.20
N THR A 352 21.18 -5.61 -1.92
CA THR A 352 21.56 -4.82 -3.10
C THR A 352 21.58 -5.65 -4.39
N SER A 353 21.24 -6.94 -4.30
CA SER A 353 21.13 -7.81 -5.47
C SER A 353 19.72 -7.77 -6.04
N ASP A 354 19.62 -7.70 -7.37
CA ASP A 354 18.36 -7.82 -8.13
C ASP A 354 17.25 -6.83 -7.72
N LEU A 355 17.64 -5.59 -7.41
CA LEU A 355 16.69 -4.54 -7.04
C LEU A 355 15.76 -4.22 -8.23
N PRO A 356 14.43 -4.19 -8.02
CA PRO A 356 13.50 -3.81 -9.07
C PRO A 356 13.72 -2.36 -9.49
N PRO A 357 13.31 -1.97 -10.72
CA PRO A 357 13.35 -0.59 -11.14
C PRO A 357 12.71 0.33 -10.10
N ARG A 358 13.26 1.53 -9.91
CA ARG A 358 12.62 2.51 -9.03
C ARG A 358 11.28 2.93 -9.62
N PRO A 359 10.25 3.19 -8.78
CA PRO A 359 8.98 3.70 -9.26
C PRO A 359 9.19 4.99 -10.07
N ALA A 360 8.54 5.15 -11.22
CA ALA A 360 8.78 6.29 -12.11
C ALA A 360 8.51 7.66 -11.45
N ASN A 361 7.62 7.68 -10.46
CA ASN A 361 7.11 8.88 -9.80
C ASN A 361 7.78 9.19 -8.45
N HIS A 362 8.72 8.35 -7.98
CA HIS A 362 9.25 8.43 -6.61
C HIS A 362 9.83 9.81 -6.25
N ASP A 363 10.60 10.43 -7.14
CA ASP A 363 11.18 11.76 -6.91
C ASP A 363 10.10 12.85 -6.69
N ARG A 364 9.01 12.78 -7.46
CA ARG A 364 7.88 13.73 -7.34
C ARG A 364 7.10 13.50 -6.05
N ILE A 365 6.89 12.23 -5.68
CA ILE A 365 6.23 11.87 -4.42
C ILE A 365 7.06 12.35 -3.22
N VAL A 366 8.37 12.09 -3.21
CA VAL A 366 9.29 12.59 -2.18
C VAL A 366 9.25 14.12 -2.12
N ALA A 367 9.30 14.81 -3.26
CA ALA A 367 9.21 16.28 -3.30
C ALA A 367 7.86 16.79 -2.75
N ALA A 368 6.75 16.12 -3.06
CA ALA A 368 5.45 16.43 -2.51
C ALA A 368 5.42 16.21 -1.00
N ASN A 369 5.94 15.08 -0.51
CA ASN A 369 5.96 14.70 0.90
C ASN A 369 6.88 15.59 1.75
N LEU A 370 7.94 16.16 1.16
CA LEU A 370 8.75 17.20 1.80
C LEU A 370 8.12 18.60 1.73
N GLY A 371 7.03 18.77 0.98
CA GLY A 371 6.39 20.08 0.75
C GLY A 371 7.13 20.98 -0.23
N LEU A 372 8.05 20.43 -1.03
CA LEU A 372 8.79 21.12 -2.06
C LEU A 372 7.99 21.26 -3.37
N GLU A 373 7.07 20.34 -3.63
CA GLU A 373 6.12 20.38 -4.74
C GLU A 373 4.69 20.38 -4.21
N ALA A 374 3.83 21.24 -4.77
CA ALA A 374 2.40 21.19 -4.52
C ALA A 374 1.75 20.34 -5.61
N VAL A 375 1.05 19.28 -5.21
CA VAL A 375 0.28 18.40 -6.10
C VAL A 375 -1.19 18.48 -5.72
N ASP A 376 -2.08 18.65 -6.71
CA ASP A 376 -3.53 18.59 -6.48
C ASP A 376 -3.98 17.14 -6.21
N GLU A 377 -5.25 16.94 -5.85
CA GLU A 377 -5.77 15.63 -5.46
C GLU A 377 -5.76 14.62 -6.61
N GLU A 378 -6.11 15.06 -7.82
CA GLU A 378 -6.11 14.21 -9.03
C GLU A 378 -4.69 13.76 -9.37
N THR A 379 -3.74 14.70 -9.42
CA THR A 379 -2.33 14.39 -9.69
C THR A 379 -1.74 13.50 -8.60
N ALA A 380 -2.07 13.74 -7.32
CA ALA A 380 -1.61 12.89 -6.23
C ALA A 380 -2.07 11.45 -6.44
N PHE A 381 -3.38 11.24 -6.66
CA PHE A 381 -3.91 9.90 -6.87
C PHE A 381 -3.24 9.19 -8.06
N GLU A 382 -3.02 9.87 -9.19
CA GLU A 382 -2.33 9.33 -10.35
C GLU A 382 -0.86 8.93 -10.08
N LEU A 383 -0.16 9.69 -9.23
CA LEU A 383 1.25 9.41 -8.90
C LEU A 383 1.42 8.09 -8.15
N GLU A 384 0.39 7.69 -7.40
CA GLU A 384 0.34 6.57 -6.46
C GLU A 384 -0.39 5.35 -7.03
N LEU A 385 -0.64 5.31 -8.34
CA LEU A 385 -1.25 4.17 -9.01
C LEU A 385 -0.24 3.08 -9.28
N GLY A 386 -0.61 1.84 -8.94
CA GLY A 386 0.17 0.64 -9.15
C GLY A 386 0.75 0.05 -7.86
N PRO A 387 1.36 -1.15 -7.97
CA PRO A 387 1.98 -1.82 -6.84
C PRO A 387 3.23 -1.07 -6.36
N ASN A 388 3.45 -1.08 -5.05
CA ASN A 388 4.67 -0.53 -4.47
C ASN A 388 5.80 -1.56 -4.50
N ASN A 389 7.03 -1.07 -4.73
CA ASN A 389 8.23 -1.90 -4.79
C ASN A 389 9.24 -1.42 -3.75
N CYS A 390 8.84 -1.40 -2.47
CA CYS A 390 9.66 -0.92 -1.34
C CYS A 390 10.45 -2.04 -0.63
N ALA A 391 10.12 -3.30 -0.88
CA ALA A 391 10.75 -4.45 -0.24
C ALA A 391 11.81 -5.12 -1.13
N VAL A 392 12.82 -5.70 -0.48
CA VAL A 392 13.65 -6.78 -1.01
C VAL A 392 13.17 -8.06 -0.33
N ALA A 393 12.57 -8.95 -1.11
CA ALA A 393 12.04 -10.22 -0.63
C ALA A 393 13.17 -11.23 -0.36
N ASP A 394 12.98 -12.08 0.65
CA ASP A 394 13.88 -13.18 1.01
C ASP A 394 13.76 -14.41 0.09
#